data_AF-A0A4R8IV53-F1
#
_entry.id   AF-A0A4R8IV53-F1
#
_cell.length_a   1.000
_cell.length_b   1.000
_cell.length_c   1.000
_cell.angle_alpha   90.00
_cell.angle_beta   90.00
_cell.angle_gamma   90.00
#
_symmetry.space_group_name_H-M   'P 1'
#
loop_
_entity.id
_entity.type
_entity.pdbx_description
1 polymer ?
#
loop_
_entity_poly.entity_id
_entity_poly.type
_entity_poly.pdbx_seq_one_letter_code
_entity_poly.pdbx_strand_id
1 'polypeptide(L)' 'MTRLFIFLIIVAAFAIWAGFALRRVDRRYSNIAFVIGGILAFLAAGGFYGLL' A
#
# COMPACT_ATOMS: atom_id res chain seq x y z
N MET A 1 -1.81 16.66 9.23
CA MET A 1 -2.50 15.74 8.30
C MET A 1 -1.63 15.39 7.08
N THR A 2 -1.00 16.37 6.42
CA THR A 2 -0.18 16.16 5.20
C THR A 2 0.99 15.17 5.35
N ARG A 3 1.70 15.19 6.48
CA ARG A 3 2.84 14.27 6.74
C ARG A 3 2.40 12.81 6.83
N LEU A 4 1.23 12.56 7.42
CA LEU A 4 0.69 11.21 7.62
C LEU A 4 0.19 10.62 6.30
N PHE A 5 -0.42 11.45 5.45
CA PHE A 5 -0.79 11.10 4.09
C PHE A 5 0.43 10.74 3.22
N ILE A 6 1.48 11.58 3.23
CA ILE A 6 2.72 11.31 2.50
C ILE A 6 3.34 9.99 2.99
N PHE A 7 3.36 9.76 4.30
CA PHE A 7 3.86 8.51 4.88
C PHE A 7 3.05 7.30 4.39
N LEU A 8 1.72 7.36 4.41
CA LEU A 8 0.86 6.29 3.91
C LEU A 8 1.10 5.98 2.43
N ILE A 9 1.29 7.00 1.59
CA ILE A 9 1.61 6.80 0.17
C ILE A 9 2.95 6.08 0.00
N ILE A 10 3.98 6.49 0.73
CA ILE A 10 5.32 5.90 0.64
C ILE A 10 5.26 4.42 1.07
N VAL A 11 4.57 4.12 2.17
CA VAL A 11 4.44 2.74 2.65
C VAL A 11 3.61 1.89 1.69
N ALA A 12 2.52 2.44 1.13
CA ALA A 12 1.71 1.74 0.12
C ALA A 12 2.53 1.43 -1.14
N ALA A 13 3.30 2.40 -1.64
CA ALA A 13 4.17 2.21 -2.80
C ALA A 13 5.25 1.15 -2.54
N PHE A 14 5.83 1.16 -1.34
CA PHE A 14 6.80 0.16 -0.93
C PHE A 14 6.19 -1.24 -0.84
N ALA A 15 4.99 -1.39 -0.27
CA ALA A 15 4.28 -2.66 -0.19
C ALA A 15 3.94 -3.22 -1.59
N ILE A 16 3.52 -2.36 -2.53
CA ILE A 16 3.25 -2.74 -3.92
C ILE A 16 4.54 -3.19 -4.61
N TRP A 17 5.64 -2.44 -4.44
CA TRP A 17 6.95 -2.80 -4.98
C TRP A 17 7.45 -4.14 -4.41
N ALA A 18 7.33 -4.34 -3.10
CA ALA A 18 7.64 -5.60 -2.45
C ALA A 18 6.79 -6.75 -3.01
N GLY A 19 5.51 -6.51 -3.29
CA GLY A 19 4.63 -7.45 -3.98
C GLY A 19 5.15 -7.86 -5.35
N PHE A 20 5.64 -6.93 -6.15
CA PHE A 20 6.27 -7.22 -7.45
C PHE A 20 7.58 -8.01 -7.30
N ALA A 21 8.43 -7.66 -6.33
CA ALA A 21 9.68 -8.35 -6.06
C ALA A 21 9.45 -9.80 -5.61
N LEU A 22 8.52 -9.99 -4.67
CA LEU A 22 8.13 -11.30 -4.13
C LEU A 22 7.44 -12.19 -5.16
N ARG A 23 6.87 -11.62 -6.24
CA ARG A 23 6.19 -12.38 -7.31
C ARG A 23 7.09 -13.42 -7.98
N ARG A 24 8.41 -13.18 -7.96
CA ARG A 24 9.45 -14.08 -8.50
C ARG A 24 9.90 -15.15 -7.51
N VAL A 25 9.65 -14.95 -6.21
CA VAL A 25 10.07 -15.85 -5.13
C VAL A 25 8.89 -16.72 -4.70
N ASP A 26 7.76 -16.10 -4.37
CA ASP A 26 6.57 -16.79 -3.88
C ASP A 26 5.30 -15.94 -4.12
N ARG A 27 4.36 -16.51 -4.86
CA ARG A 27 3.08 -15.87 -5.21
C ARG A 27 2.20 -15.56 -3.99
N ARG A 28 2.29 -16.34 -2.91
CA ARG A 28 1.47 -16.15 -1.72
C ARG A 28 1.87 -14.88 -0.98
N TYR A 29 3.17 -14.68 -0.76
CA TYR A 29 3.69 -13.45 -0.15
C TYR A 29 3.50 -12.23 -1.06
N SER A 30 3.62 -12.41 -2.37
CA SER A 30 3.30 -11.36 -3.35
C SER A 30 1.85 -10.88 -3.23
N ASN A 31 0.87 -11.80 -3.17
CA ASN A 31 -0.54 -11.45 -3.00
C ASN A 31 -0.80 -10.71 -1.68
N ILE A 32 -0.19 -11.16 -0.57
CA ILE A 32 -0.34 -10.48 0.74
C ILE A 32 0.19 -9.04 0.66
N ALA A 33 1.37 -8.84 0.06
CA ALA A 33 1.95 -7.51 -0.09
C ALA A 33 1.09 -6.58 -0.96
N PHE A 34 0.47 -7.10 -2.03
CA PHE A 34 -0.48 -6.33 -2.83
C PHE A 34 -1.77 -5.99 -2.08
N VAL A 35 -2.32 -6.91 -1.29
CA VAL A 35 -3.51 -6.64 -0.46
C VAL A 35 -3.22 -5.54 0.56
N ILE A 36 -2.08 -5.62 1.26
CA ILE A 36 -1.66 -4.60 2.23
C ILE A 36 -1.46 -3.24 1.53
N GLY A 37 -0.74 -3.23 0.41
CA GLY A 37 -0.52 -2.01 -0.38
C GLY A 37 -1.84 -1.38 -0.87
N GLY A 38 -2.79 -2.21 -1.29
CA GLY A 38 -4.13 -1.76 -1.71
C GLY A 38 -4.94 -1.14 -0.58
N ILE A 39 -4.94 -1.76 0.62
CA ILE A 39 -5.63 -1.22 1.81
C ILE A 39 -5.02 0.13 2.22
N LEU A 40 -3.69 0.23 2.23
CA LEU A 40 -3.00 1.47 2.57
C LEU A 40 -3.28 2.59 1.55
N ALA A 41 -3.32 2.26 0.26
CA ALA A 41 -3.69 3.21 -0.79
C ALA A 41 -5.15 3.66 -0.65
N PHE A 42 -6.06 2.74 -0.31
CA PHE A 42 -7.46 3.06 -0.04
C PHE A 42 -7.62 3.96 1.18
N LEU A 43 -6.92 3.68 2.29
CA LEU A 43 -6.92 4.52 3.49
C LEU A 43 -6.33 5.91 3.21
N ALA A 44 -5.24 5.97 2.44
CA ALA A 44 -4.67 7.24 2.00
C ALA A 44 -5.70 8.05 1.19
N ALA A 45 -6.35 7.43 0.20
CA ALA A 45 -7.37 8.07 -0.61
C ALA A 45 -8.61 8.49 0.22
N GLY A 46 -9.16 7.59 1.04
CA GLY A 46 -10.31 7.86 1.89
C GLY A 46 -10.05 8.97 2.92
N GLY A 47 -8.86 8.97 3.52
CA GLY A 47 -8.42 10.05 4.42
C GLY A 47 -8.11 11.37 3.72
N PHE A 48 -7.83 11.35 2.41
CA PHE A 48 -7.61 12.56 1.60
C PHE A 48 -8.93 13.20 1.16
N TYR A 49 -9.93 12.39 0.81
CA TYR A 49 -11.26 12.85 0.40
C TYR A 49 -12.23 13.06 1.59
N GLY A 50 -11.80 12.79 2.83
CA GLY A 50 -12.63 12.94 4.03
C GLY A 50 -13.82 11.96 4.07
N LEU A 51 -13.70 10.83 3.37
CA LEU A 51 -14.71 9.76 3.36
C LEU A 51 -14.58 8.81 4.56
N LEU A 52 -13.58 9.03 5.41
CA LEU A 52 -13.27 8.36 6.68
C LEU A 52 -13.05 9.42 7.75
#